data_AF-A0A846YAX2-F1
#
_entry.id   AF-A0A846YAX2-F1
#
_cell.length_a   1.000
_cell.length_b   1.000
_cell.length_c   1.000
_cell.angle_alpha   90.00
_cell.angle_beta   90.00
_cell.angle_gamma   90.00
#
_symmetry.space_group_name_H-M   'P 1'
#
loop_
_entity.id
_entity.type
_entity.pdbx_description
1 polymer ?
#
loop_
_entity_poly.entity_id
_entity_poly.type
_entity_poly.pdbx_seq_one_letter_code
_entity_poly.pdbx_strand_id
1 'polypeptide(L)'
;MTGSFTNLDTDSIGADQAAVANVATRMNDAIENLRTTFNLINQEVQDVKRGWKGMANTSFENKLVEWDGEAKRLNDKLQLLQEAVNNSGKKIGEGDEANV
;
A
#
# COMPACT_ATOMS: atom_id res chain seq x y z
N MET A 1 -48.93 -6.03 13.90
CA MET A 1 -47.71 -5.21 13.76
C MET A 1 -46.70 -6.03 12.98
N THR A 2 -46.66 -5.87 11.66
CA THR A 2 -45.62 -6.47 10.81
C THR A 2 -44.50 -5.44 10.69
N GLY A 3 -43.51 -5.53 11.57
CA GLY A 3 -42.32 -4.70 11.53
C GLY A 3 -41.53 -4.98 10.26
N SER A 4 -41.28 -3.93 9.48
CA SER A 4 -40.41 -3.95 8.31
C SER A 4 -38.96 -4.13 8.76
N PHE A 5 -38.42 -5.34 8.60
CA PHE A 5 -37.01 -5.66 8.87
C PHE A 5 -36.12 -5.51 7.62
N THR A 6 -36.70 -5.25 6.44
CA THR A 6 -35.95 -5.27 5.17
C THR A 6 -35.21 -3.97 4.87
N ASN A 7 -35.49 -2.87 5.60
CA ASN A 7 -34.94 -1.54 5.26
C ASN A 7 -33.79 -1.09 6.17
N LEU A 8 -33.46 -1.85 7.23
CA LEU A 8 -32.34 -1.52 8.14
C LEU A 8 -31.04 -2.21 7.73
N ASP A 9 -31.12 -3.37 7.06
CA ASP A 9 -29.94 -4.13 6.61
C ASP A 9 -29.30 -3.52 5.36
N THR A 10 -30.08 -3.09 4.38
CA THR A 10 -29.55 -2.52 3.12
C THR A 10 -28.84 -1.19 3.31
N ASP A 11 -29.40 -0.30 4.14
CA ASP A 11 -28.83 1.02 4.41
C ASP A 11 -27.52 0.93 5.22
N SER A 12 -27.42 -0.05 6.13
CA SER A 12 -26.20 -0.27 6.93
C SER A 12 -25.08 -0.93 6.10
N ILE A 13 -25.42 -1.88 5.23
CA ILE A 13 -24.47 -2.50 4.29
C ILE A 13 -23.90 -1.47 3.31
N GLY A 14 -24.74 -0.58 2.76
CA GLY A 14 -24.28 0.49 1.86
C GLY A 14 -23.37 1.52 2.55
N ALA A 15 -23.67 1.85 3.81
CA ALA A 15 -22.81 2.73 4.61
C ALA A 15 -21.44 2.09 4.91
N ASP A 16 -21.42 0.80 5.24
CA ASP A 16 -20.18 0.04 5.48
C ASP A 16 -19.33 -0.09 4.20
N GLN A 17 -19.95 -0.29 3.03
CA GLN A 17 -19.24 -0.31 1.75
C GLN A 17 -18.57 1.02 1.44
N ALA A 18 -19.29 2.14 1.61
CA ALA A 18 -18.73 3.47 1.41
C ALA A 18 -17.59 3.76 2.39
N ALA A 19 -17.70 3.30 3.64
CA ALA A 19 -16.64 3.43 4.63
C ALA A 19 -15.39 2.65 4.23
N VAL A 20 -15.54 1.39 3.77
CA VAL A 20 -14.40 0.57 3.36
C VAL A 20 -13.74 1.09 2.07
N ALA A 21 -14.52 1.56 1.09
CA ALA A 21 -13.97 2.19 -0.11
C ALA A 21 -13.13 3.44 0.23
N ASN A 22 -13.60 4.26 1.18
CA ASN A 22 -12.85 5.41 1.68
C ASN A 22 -11.55 4.99 2.40
N VAL A 23 -11.59 3.93 3.22
CA VAL A 23 -10.38 3.40 3.87
C VAL A 23 -9.40 2.87 2.83
N ALA A 24 -9.85 2.12 1.84
CA ALA A 24 -9.00 1.59 0.77
C ALA A 24 -8.32 2.71 -0.03
N THR A 25 -9.06 3.78 -0.34
CA THR A 25 -8.50 4.98 -1.00
C THR A 25 -7.39 5.60 -0.17
N ARG A 26 -7.64 5.86 1.13
CA ARG A 26 -6.63 6.44 2.03
C ARG A 26 -5.40 5.55 2.19
N MET A 27 -5.58 4.23 2.21
CA MET A 27 -4.46 3.29 2.26
C MET A 27 -3.65 3.32 0.97
N ASN A 28 -4.30 3.39 -0.19
CA ASN A 28 -3.60 3.55 -1.47
C ASN A 28 -2.81 4.86 -1.53
N ASP A 29 -3.39 5.98 -1.09
CA ASP A 29 -2.70 7.27 -1.01
C ASP A 29 -1.47 7.19 -0.08
N ALA A 30 -1.61 6.54 1.07
CA ALA A 30 -0.50 6.34 2.00
C ALA A 30 0.61 5.48 1.38
N ILE A 31 0.27 4.41 0.67
CA ILE A 31 1.22 3.54 -0.03
C ILE A 31 1.97 4.33 -1.12
N GLU A 32 1.28 5.18 -1.88
CA GLU A 32 1.89 6.01 -2.90
C GLU A 32 2.85 7.05 -2.31
N ASN A 33 2.47 7.68 -1.20
CA ASN A 33 3.34 8.61 -0.47
C ASN A 33 4.59 7.91 0.07
N LEU A 34 4.44 6.68 0.59
CA LEU A 34 5.56 5.86 1.04
C LEU A 34 6.51 5.52 -0.11
N ARG A 35 5.98 5.08 -1.27
CA ARG A 35 6.78 4.81 -2.46
C ARG A 35 7.53 6.03 -2.96
N THR A 36 6.86 7.19 -3.00
CA THR A 36 7.46 8.45 -3.44
C THR A 36 8.63 8.84 -2.53
N THR A 37 8.40 8.86 -1.22
CA THR A 37 9.43 9.16 -0.22
C THR A 37 10.59 8.17 -0.31
N PHE A 38 10.27 6.89 -0.47
CA PHE A 38 11.27 5.84 -0.57
C PHE A 38 12.15 5.99 -1.83
N ASN A 39 11.54 6.28 -2.98
CA ASN A 39 12.27 6.50 -4.23
C ASN A 39 13.23 7.70 -4.15
N LEU A 40 12.82 8.78 -3.47
CA LEU A 40 13.69 9.92 -3.20
C LEU A 40 14.91 9.51 -2.36
N ILE A 41 14.69 8.80 -1.25
CA ILE A 41 15.80 8.31 -0.41
C ILE A 41 16.73 7.40 -1.20
N ASN A 42 16.16 6.48 -2.00
CA ASN A 42 16.97 5.58 -2.82
C ASN A 42 17.81 6.36 -3.85
N GLN A 43 17.25 7.40 -4.46
CA GLN A 43 18.00 8.26 -5.38
C GLN A 43 19.18 8.95 -4.69
N GLU A 44 18.96 9.55 -3.52
CA GLU A 44 20.02 10.18 -2.72
C GLU A 44 21.13 9.19 -2.36
N VAL A 45 20.78 7.95 -2.00
CA VAL A 45 21.77 6.90 -1.72
C VAL A 45 22.60 6.55 -2.95
N GLN A 46 21.98 6.45 -4.14
CA GLN A 46 22.70 6.19 -5.39
C GLN A 46 23.60 7.38 -5.80
N ASP A 47 23.20 8.61 -5.50
CA ASP A 47 24.00 9.79 -5.79
C ASP A 47 25.22 9.90 -4.86
N VAL A 48 25.04 9.58 -3.57
CA VAL A 48 26.16 9.45 -2.61
C VAL A 48 27.13 8.35 -3.05
N LYS A 49 26.61 7.19 -3.49
CA LYS A 49 27.43 6.08 -4.03
C LYS A 49 28.31 6.55 -5.19
N ARG A 50 27.77 7.33 -6.12
CA ARG A 50 28.53 7.88 -7.27
C ARG A 50 29.64 8.84 -6.83
N GLY A 51 29.44 9.55 -5.73
CA GLY A 51 30.40 10.49 -5.16
C GLY A 51 31.58 9.85 -4.44
N TRP A 52 31.44 8.64 -3.88
CA TRP A 52 32.52 7.98 -3.15
C TRP A 52 33.49 7.21 -4.05
N LYS A 53 34.75 7.66 -4.05
CA LYS A 53 35.89 7.00 -4.73
C LYS A 53 36.99 6.61 -3.74
N GLY A 54 37.78 5.59 -4.10
CA GLY A 54 38.94 5.13 -3.32
C GLY A 54 38.60 4.09 -2.24
N MET A 55 39.49 3.86 -1.27
CA MET A 55 39.37 2.76 -0.28
C MET A 55 38.10 2.83 0.60
N ALA A 56 37.50 4.01 0.78
CA ALA A 56 36.21 4.17 1.47
C ALA A 56 35.03 3.54 0.70
N ASN A 57 35.18 3.33 -0.61
CA ASN A 57 34.18 2.72 -1.47
C ASN A 57 33.93 1.25 -1.07
N THR A 58 34.99 0.47 -0.76
CA THR A 58 34.87 -0.97 -0.47
C THR A 58 34.03 -1.28 0.77
N SER A 59 34.16 -0.51 1.85
CA SER A 59 33.31 -0.67 3.05
C SER A 59 31.88 -0.21 2.80
N PHE A 60 31.69 0.76 1.90
CA PHE A 60 30.37 1.24 1.52
C PHE A 60 29.64 0.33 0.54
N GLU A 61 30.35 -0.39 -0.34
CA GLU A 61 29.74 -1.29 -1.31
C GLU A 61 28.89 -2.37 -0.62
N ASN A 62 29.40 -3.00 0.44
CA ASN A 62 28.64 -4.01 1.17
C ASN A 62 27.35 -3.44 1.79
N LYS A 63 27.41 -2.21 2.32
CA LYS A 63 26.24 -1.53 2.87
C LYS A 63 25.25 -1.09 1.80
N LEU A 64 25.74 -0.73 0.62
CA LEU A 64 24.91 -0.41 -0.54
C LEU A 64 24.21 -1.65 -1.09
N VAL A 65 24.88 -2.81 -1.12
CA VAL A 65 24.25 -4.07 -1.51
C VAL A 65 23.14 -4.46 -0.51
N GLU A 66 23.40 -4.33 0.78
CA GLU A 66 22.40 -4.54 1.82
C GLU A 66 21.20 -3.58 1.65
N TRP A 67 21.49 -2.31 1.40
CA TRP A 67 20.48 -1.29 1.10
C TRP A 67 19.63 -1.63 -0.12
N ASP A 68 20.26 -1.99 -1.25
CA ASP A 68 19.56 -2.35 -2.49
C ASP A 68 18.65 -3.57 -2.28
N GLY A 69 19.08 -4.52 -1.44
CA GLY A 69 18.27 -5.66 -1.04
C GLY A 69 17.04 -5.27 -0.21
N GLU A 70 17.21 -4.41 0.79
CA GLU A 70 16.09 -3.95 1.63
C GLU A 70 15.15 -3.03 0.85
N ALA A 71 15.68 -2.22 -0.05
CA ALA A 71 14.94 -1.38 -0.99
C ALA A 71 13.96 -2.21 -1.81
N LYS A 72 14.45 -3.32 -2.39
CA LYS A 72 13.61 -4.26 -3.13
C LYS A 72 12.54 -4.89 -2.23
N ARG A 73 12.92 -5.37 -1.05
CA ARG A 73 11.99 -5.99 -0.10
C ARG A 73 10.87 -5.05 0.33
N LEU A 74 11.18 -3.77 0.56
CA LEU A 74 10.16 -2.78 0.92
C LEU A 74 9.19 -2.55 -0.24
N ASN A 75 9.70 -2.40 -1.47
CA ASN A 75 8.84 -2.26 -2.65
C ASN A 75 7.91 -3.45 -2.84
N ASP A 76 8.43 -4.68 -2.69
CA ASP A 76 7.63 -5.90 -2.77
C ASP A 76 6.52 -5.91 -1.70
N LYS A 77 6.83 -5.53 -0.45
CA LYS A 77 5.85 -5.43 0.64
C LYS A 77 4.77 -4.37 0.37
N LEU A 78 5.15 -3.21 -0.16
CA LEU A 78 4.20 -2.14 -0.52
C LEU A 78 3.29 -2.58 -1.67
N GLN A 79 3.80 -3.37 -2.63
CA GLN A 79 2.98 -3.98 -3.66
C GLN A 79 1.98 -5.00 -3.09
N LEU A 80 2.43 -5.93 -2.25
CA LEU A 80 1.56 -6.91 -1.61
C LEU A 80 0.46 -6.23 -0.76
N LEU A 81 0.81 -5.15 -0.06
CA LEU A 81 -0.16 -4.37 0.70
C LEU A 81 -1.21 -3.72 -0.20
N GLN A 82 -0.79 -3.12 -1.32
CA GLN A 82 -1.70 -2.53 -2.30
C GLN A 82 -2.64 -3.58 -2.91
N GLU A 83 -2.13 -4.75 -3.26
CA GLU A 83 -2.93 -5.88 -3.75
C GLU A 83 -3.96 -6.33 -2.71
N ALA A 84 -3.56 -6.45 -1.45
CA ALA A 84 -4.47 -6.81 -0.36
C ALA A 84 -5.58 -5.77 -0.17
N VAL A 85 -5.25 -4.47 -0.21
CA VAL A 85 -6.23 -3.37 -0.12
C VAL A 85 -7.23 -3.43 -1.27
N ASN A 86 -6.75 -3.59 -2.50
CA ASN A 86 -7.60 -3.65 -3.69
C ASN A 86 -8.50 -4.90 -3.68
N ASN A 87 -7.99 -6.05 -3.22
CA ASN A 87 -8.76 -7.29 -3.12
C ASN A 87 -9.85 -7.21 -2.05
N SER A 88 -9.57 -6.56 -0.92
CA SER A 88 -10.60 -6.31 0.12
C SER A 88 -11.71 -5.41 -0.39
N GLY A 89 -11.38 -4.36 -1.17
CA GLY A 89 -12.40 -3.51 -1.80
C GLY A 89 -13.31 -4.27 -2.77
N LYS A 90 -12.74 -5.15 -3.61
CA LYS A 90 -13.51 -5.96 -4.57
C LYS A 90 -14.46 -6.93 -3.90
N LYS A 91 -14.01 -7.66 -2.87
CA LYS A 91 -14.84 -8.65 -2.15
C LYS A 91 -16.11 -8.04 -1.54
N ILE A 92 -16.06 -6.78 -1.13
CA ILE A 92 -17.24 -6.09 -0.58
C ILE A 92 -18.20 -5.68 -1.70
N GLY A 93 -17.69 -5.26 -2.87
CA GLY A 93 -18.54 -4.99 -4.03
C GLY A 93 -19.28 -6.25 -4.52
N GLU A 94 -18.58 -7.39 -4.59
CA GLU A 94 -19.19 -8.68 -4.97
C GLU A 94 -20.19 -9.21 -3.94
N GLY A 95 -19.94 -8.99 -2.65
CA GLY A 95 -20.87 -9.35 -1.58
C GLY A 95 -22.17 -8.53 -1.59
N ASP A 96 -22.11 -7.29 -2.09
CA ASP A 96 -23.26 -6.42 -2.26
C ASP A 96 -24.12 -6.86 -3.46
N GLU A 97 -23.50 -7.11 -4.63
CA GLU A 97 -24.21 -7.63 -5.81
C GLU A 97 -24.94 -8.97 -5.56
N ALA A 98 -24.44 -9.79 -4.62
CA ALA A 98 -25.06 -11.05 -4.22
C ALA A 98 -26.24 -10.90 -3.25
N ASN A 99 -26.39 -9.73 -2.59
CA ASN A 99 -27.40 -9.45 -1.58
C ASN A 99 -28.52 -8.50 -2.05
N VAL A 100 -28.48 -8.01 -3.30
CA VAL A 100 -29.54 -7.19 -3.94
C VAL A 100 -30.64 -8.05 -4.56
#